data_AF-A0A1J5JD09-F1
#
_entry.id   AF-A0A1J5JD09-F1
#
_cell.length_a   1.000
_cell.length_b   1.000
_cell.length_c   1.000
_cell.angle_alpha   90.00
_cell.angle_beta   90.00
_cell.angle_gamma   90.00
#
_symmetry.space_group_name_H-M   'P 1'
#
loop_
_entity.id
_entity.type
_entity.pdbx_description
1 polymer ?
#
loop_
_entity_poly.entity_id
_entity_poly.type
_entity_poly.pdbx_seq_one_letter_code
_entity_poly.pdbx_strand_id
1 'polypeptide(L)'
;QVFSAHEPEALRGPQFDAAWVDELAKWKRAEDAWDMLQFALRLGKNPRQVVTTTPRNVGVLKAILKNPSTVITHAPTEANRAYLAASFLDEVRARYAGTRLGRQELDGVLLEDAEGALWTTRALEAARLDVAPPLDRVVVAVDPPVTGKAASDQCGIVVVGAITAGPPQDWRAVVLEDASVAAASPDAWARAAIAALERHGADRLVAEVNQGGDLVESVIRQIDPLVPFRAVRASRGKVARAEPVAALYEQGRVSHLRGLGALEDQMCKMTARGYEGRGSPDRVDALVWALTDLMIEPAQSWRRPQVRML
;
A
#
# COMPACT_ATOMS: atom_id res chain seq x y z
N GLN A 1 8.19 -24.65 -32.58
CA GLN A 1 7.31 -25.61 -31.89
C GLN A 1 6.59 -24.86 -30.77
N VAL A 2 5.39 -25.29 -30.37
CA VAL A 2 4.62 -24.65 -29.28
C VAL A 2 4.34 -25.70 -28.22
N PHE A 3 4.57 -25.36 -26.96
CA PHE A 3 4.34 -26.24 -25.81
C PHE A 3 3.43 -25.53 -24.80
N SER A 4 2.52 -26.29 -24.20
CA SER A 4 1.61 -25.78 -23.18
C SER A 4 2.27 -25.83 -21.81
N ALA A 5 2.24 -24.73 -21.07
CA ALA A 5 2.68 -24.69 -19.68
C ALA A 5 1.82 -25.54 -18.73
N HIS A 6 0.65 -26.02 -19.19
CA HIS A 6 -0.16 -26.97 -18.43
C HIS A 6 0.40 -28.40 -18.47
N GLU A 7 1.27 -28.70 -19.44
CA GLU A 7 1.88 -30.02 -19.65
C GLU A 7 3.41 -29.94 -19.59
N PRO A 8 4.02 -29.64 -18.42
CA PRO A 8 5.49 -29.57 -18.26
C PRO A 8 6.24 -30.78 -18.82
N GLU A 9 5.64 -31.96 -18.69
CA GLU A 9 6.23 -33.23 -19.13
C GLU A 9 6.43 -33.30 -20.66
N ALA A 10 5.67 -32.53 -21.44
CA ALA A 10 5.85 -32.46 -22.89
C ALA A 10 7.19 -31.83 -23.32
N LEU A 11 7.86 -31.11 -22.40
CA LEU A 11 9.21 -30.58 -22.61
C LEU A 11 10.31 -31.62 -22.37
N ARG A 12 9.98 -32.83 -21.91
CA ARG A 12 10.95 -33.93 -21.79
C ARG A 12 11.25 -34.54 -23.15
N GLY A 13 12.51 -34.50 -23.54
CA GLY A 13 12.99 -35.05 -24.82
C GLY A 13 13.41 -33.97 -25.81
N PRO A 14 12.55 -32.98 -26.14
CA PRO A 14 12.93 -31.83 -26.93
C PRO A 14 14.14 -31.07 -26.38
N GLN A 15 14.87 -30.41 -27.28
CA GLN A 15 16.06 -29.62 -26.96
C GLN A 15 16.01 -28.33 -27.78
N PHE A 16 16.35 -27.22 -27.14
CA PHE A 16 16.26 -25.90 -27.75
C PHE A 16 17.52 -25.08 -27.49
N ASP A 17 17.81 -24.16 -28.40
CA ASP A 17 18.76 -23.06 -28.23
C ASP A 17 18.05 -21.74 -27.88
N ALA A 18 16.75 -21.63 -28.14
CA ALA A 18 15.94 -20.47 -27.78
C ALA A 18 14.52 -20.82 -27.33
N ALA A 19 13.96 -20.01 -26.42
CA ALA A 19 12.56 -20.10 -26.01
C ALA A 19 11.91 -18.72 -25.85
N TRP A 20 10.62 -18.63 -26.19
CA TRP A 20 9.76 -17.52 -25.79
C TRP A 20 8.71 -18.06 -24.84
N VAL A 21 8.66 -17.47 -23.64
CA VAL A 21 7.73 -17.79 -22.58
C VAL A 21 6.75 -16.62 -22.41
N ASP A 22 5.51 -16.82 -22.85
CA ASP A 22 4.48 -15.79 -22.80
C ASP A 22 3.56 -15.97 -21.58
N GLU A 23 3.28 -14.85 -20.91
CA GLU A 23 2.42 -14.72 -19.73
C GLU A 23 2.77 -15.67 -18.59
N LEU A 24 4.07 -15.87 -18.32
CA LEU A 24 4.61 -16.77 -17.29
C LEU A 24 3.84 -16.67 -15.97
N ALA A 25 3.53 -15.45 -15.54
CA ALA A 25 2.92 -15.21 -14.24
C ALA A 25 1.46 -15.67 -14.15
N LYS A 26 0.83 -16.07 -15.26
CA LYS A 26 -0.52 -16.65 -15.31
C LYS A 26 -0.52 -18.18 -15.27
N TRP A 27 0.64 -18.82 -15.38
CA TRP A 27 0.74 -20.28 -15.49
C TRP A 27 0.39 -20.95 -14.16
N LYS A 28 -0.52 -21.93 -14.20
CA LYS A 28 -0.93 -22.69 -12.99
C LYS A 28 0.19 -23.57 -12.43
N ARG A 29 1.05 -24.09 -13.31
CA ARG A 29 2.19 -24.96 -13.00
C ARG A 29 3.51 -24.31 -13.42
N ALA A 30 3.65 -23.02 -13.08
CA ALA A 30 4.70 -22.18 -13.62
C ALA A 30 6.12 -22.69 -13.29
N GLU A 31 6.32 -23.13 -12.05
CA GLU A 31 7.61 -23.66 -11.57
C GLU A 31 7.98 -24.97 -12.28
N ASP A 32 7.08 -25.96 -12.29
CA ASP A 32 7.29 -27.23 -13.00
C ASP A 32 7.64 -27.02 -14.49
N ALA A 33 6.86 -26.18 -15.18
CA ALA A 33 7.06 -25.90 -16.61
C ALA A 33 8.39 -25.17 -16.85
N TRP A 34 8.74 -24.24 -15.97
CA TRP A 34 9.98 -23.49 -16.05
C TRP A 34 11.20 -24.37 -15.85
N ASP A 35 11.19 -25.25 -14.85
CA ASP A 35 12.29 -26.17 -14.57
C ASP A 35 12.52 -27.14 -15.73
N MET A 36 11.44 -27.71 -16.29
CA MET A 36 11.55 -28.56 -17.48
C MET A 36 12.11 -27.81 -18.68
N LEU A 37 11.73 -26.54 -18.87
CA LEU A 37 12.29 -25.70 -19.92
C LEU A 37 13.80 -25.46 -19.71
N GLN A 38 14.25 -25.24 -18.47
CA GLN A 38 15.70 -25.09 -18.19
C GLN A 38 16.48 -26.34 -18.56
N PHE A 39 15.92 -27.52 -18.32
CA PHE A 39 16.56 -28.75 -18.77
C PHE A 39 16.60 -28.87 -20.30
N ALA A 40 15.57 -28.38 -21.01
CA ALA A 40 15.49 -28.42 -22.47
C ALA A 40 16.37 -27.39 -23.21
N LEU A 41 16.69 -26.25 -22.58
CA LEU A 41 17.52 -25.18 -23.16
C LEU A 41 19.02 -25.49 -23.06
N ARG A 42 19.51 -26.35 -23.96
CA ARG A 42 20.89 -26.87 -23.90
C ARG A 42 21.62 -26.97 -25.25
N LEU A 43 21.03 -26.42 -26.32
CA LEU A 43 21.67 -26.38 -27.63
C LEU A 43 22.39 -25.05 -27.86
N GLY A 44 23.44 -25.10 -28.69
CA GLY A 44 24.21 -23.92 -29.08
C GLY A 44 25.21 -23.45 -28.02
N LYS A 45 25.88 -22.33 -28.31
CA LYS A 45 26.92 -21.74 -27.42
C LYS A 45 26.34 -20.86 -26.31
N ASN A 46 25.13 -20.35 -26.50
CA ASN A 46 24.51 -19.38 -25.60
C ASN A 46 22.98 -19.49 -25.72
N PRO A 47 22.36 -20.53 -25.13
CA PRO A 47 20.92 -20.69 -25.17
C PRO A 47 20.24 -19.50 -24.47
N ARG A 48 19.15 -18.99 -25.05
CA ARG A 48 18.46 -17.79 -24.54
C ARG A 48 16.97 -18.01 -24.39
N GLN A 49 16.37 -17.26 -23.48
CA GLN A 49 14.93 -17.25 -23.30
C GLN A 49 14.43 -15.83 -23.13
N VAL A 50 13.26 -15.55 -23.70
CA VAL A 50 12.54 -14.29 -23.55
C VAL A 50 11.28 -14.57 -22.76
N VAL A 51 11.06 -13.80 -21.69
CA VAL A 51 9.83 -13.87 -20.90
C VAL A 51 9.05 -12.57 -21.08
N THR A 52 7.80 -12.68 -21.53
CA THR A 52 6.84 -11.57 -21.59
C THR A 52 5.75 -11.84 -20.56
N THR A 53 5.47 -10.89 -19.66
CA THR A 53 4.42 -11.08 -18.65
C THR A 53 4.00 -9.75 -18.04
N THR A 54 2.74 -9.69 -17.59
CA THR A 54 2.37 -8.72 -16.56
C THR A 54 2.90 -9.23 -15.21
N PRO A 55 3.64 -8.43 -14.43
CA PRO A 55 4.26 -8.94 -13.21
C PRO A 55 3.21 -9.27 -12.15
N ARG A 56 3.29 -10.50 -11.63
CA ARG A 56 2.51 -10.95 -10.47
C ARG A 56 3.42 -11.56 -9.44
N ASN A 57 2.96 -11.58 -8.20
CA ASN A 57 3.66 -12.17 -7.07
C ASN A 57 3.72 -13.71 -7.16
N VAL A 58 4.53 -14.24 -8.07
CA VAL A 58 4.77 -15.69 -8.24
C VAL A 58 6.25 -16.02 -8.04
N GLY A 59 6.53 -17.14 -7.35
CA GLY A 59 7.88 -17.53 -6.96
C GLY A 59 8.86 -17.61 -8.13
N VAL A 60 8.44 -18.25 -9.23
CA VAL A 60 9.26 -18.41 -10.44
C VAL A 60 9.68 -17.07 -11.05
N LEU A 61 8.78 -16.09 -11.14
CA LEU A 61 9.11 -14.77 -11.70
C LEU A 61 10.11 -14.04 -10.79
N LYS A 62 9.92 -14.09 -9.46
CA LYS A 62 10.88 -13.52 -8.52
C LYS A 62 12.26 -14.15 -8.64
N ALA A 63 12.33 -15.47 -8.80
CA ALA A 63 13.59 -16.18 -8.99
C ALA A 63 14.30 -15.75 -10.29
N ILE A 64 13.55 -15.61 -11.39
CA ILE A 64 14.07 -15.10 -12.66
C ILE A 64 14.62 -13.69 -12.50
N LEU A 65 13.85 -12.77 -11.89
CA LEU A 65 14.27 -11.38 -11.71
C LEU A 65 15.50 -11.23 -10.79
N LYS A 66 15.71 -12.17 -9.86
CA LYS A 66 16.89 -12.19 -8.98
C LYS A 66 18.12 -12.84 -9.62
N ASN A 67 17.97 -13.54 -10.73
CA ASN A 67 19.08 -14.22 -11.39
C ASN A 67 20.05 -13.19 -12.01
N PRO A 68 21.36 -13.23 -11.68
CA PRO A 68 22.33 -12.27 -12.22
C PRO A 68 22.44 -12.25 -13.76
N SER A 69 22.02 -13.32 -14.44
CA SER A 69 22.01 -13.38 -15.91
C SER A 69 20.76 -12.78 -16.55
N THR A 70 19.78 -12.35 -15.75
CA THR A 70 18.53 -11.77 -16.26
C THR A 70 18.72 -10.30 -16.62
N VAL A 71 18.39 -9.96 -17.86
CA VAL A 71 18.25 -8.57 -18.30
C VAL A 71 16.76 -8.22 -18.29
N ILE A 72 16.41 -7.14 -17.60
CA ILE A 72 15.02 -6.71 -17.42
C ILE A 72 14.75 -5.50 -18.30
N THR A 73 13.65 -5.56 -19.03
CA THR A 73 13.04 -4.38 -19.67
C THR A 73 11.62 -4.23 -19.14
N HIS A 74 11.17 -2.99 -19.02
CA HIS A 74 9.89 -2.66 -18.42
C HIS A 74 9.23 -1.53 -19.22
N ALA A 75 7.94 -1.67 -19.52
CA ALA A 75 7.18 -0.68 -20.26
C ALA A 75 5.78 -0.54 -19.62
N PRO A 76 5.42 0.66 -19.11
CA PRO A 76 4.03 0.93 -18.74
C PRO A 76 3.15 1.00 -20.00
N THR A 77 1.84 0.85 -19.82
CA THR A 77 0.83 1.03 -20.90
C THR A 77 1.03 2.35 -21.64
N GLU A 78 1.44 3.38 -20.91
CA GLU A 78 1.71 4.72 -21.41
C GLU A 78 2.84 4.80 -22.45
N ALA A 79 3.83 3.91 -22.37
CA ALA A 79 4.92 3.86 -23.33
C ALA A 79 4.43 3.47 -24.74
N ASN A 80 3.26 2.83 -24.84
CA ASN A 80 2.63 2.44 -26.10
C ASN A 80 1.51 3.42 -26.53
N ARG A 81 1.38 4.61 -25.92
CA ARG A 81 0.29 5.57 -26.18
C ARG A 81 0.03 5.81 -27.66
N ALA A 82 1.09 5.99 -28.45
CA ALA A 82 0.98 6.30 -29.88
C ALA A 82 0.24 5.23 -30.70
N TYR A 83 0.14 4.01 -30.18
CA TYR A 83 -0.49 2.86 -30.83
C TYR A 83 -1.76 2.39 -30.12
N LEU A 84 -2.20 3.10 -29.07
CA LEU A 84 -3.41 2.80 -28.33
C LEU A 84 -4.51 3.81 -28.69
N ALA A 85 -5.75 3.33 -28.74
CA ALA A 85 -6.89 4.22 -28.90
C ALA A 85 -6.96 5.19 -27.72
N ALA A 86 -7.11 6.49 -27.99
CA ALA A 86 -7.22 7.50 -26.94
C ALA A 86 -8.38 7.18 -25.97
N SER A 87 -9.53 6.76 -26.51
CA SER A 87 -10.69 6.36 -25.70
C SER A 87 -10.41 5.16 -24.79
N PHE A 88 -9.59 4.20 -25.21
CA PHE A 88 -9.16 3.10 -24.34
C PHE A 88 -8.31 3.62 -23.19
N LEU A 89 -7.34 4.48 -23.47
CA LEU A 89 -6.49 5.07 -22.44
C LEU A 89 -7.29 5.89 -21.43
N ASP A 90 -8.25 6.66 -21.91
CA ASP A 90 -9.10 7.48 -21.04
C ASP A 90 -9.96 6.59 -20.13
N GLU A 91 -10.54 5.51 -20.66
CA GLU A 91 -11.35 4.57 -19.89
C GLU A 91 -10.53 3.81 -18.83
N VAL A 92 -9.36 3.28 -19.19
CA VAL A 92 -8.52 2.55 -18.23
C VAL A 92 -7.96 3.49 -17.16
N ARG A 93 -7.62 4.74 -17.51
CA ARG A 93 -7.21 5.75 -16.51
C ARG A 93 -8.35 6.09 -15.57
N ALA A 94 -9.55 6.35 -16.10
CA ALA A 94 -10.71 6.66 -15.28
C ALA A 94 -10.99 5.54 -14.27
N ARG A 95 -10.83 4.27 -14.68
CA ARG A 95 -11.10 3.11 -13.81
C ARG A 95 -9.97 2.79 -12.85
N TYR A 96 -8.71 2.87 -13.26
CA TYR A 96 -7.60 2.27 -12.52
C TYR A 96 -6.52 3.26 -12.08
N ALA A 97 -6.54 4.52 -12.53
CA ALA A 97 -5.56 5.49 -12.06
C ALA A 97 -5.65 5.69 -10.54
N GLY A 98 -4.49 5.71 -9.88
CA GLY A 98 -4.38 5.89 -8.43
C GLY A 98 -4.78 4.67 -7.60
N THR A 99 -4.98 3.49 -8.21
CA THR A 99 -5.25 2.23 -7.51
C THR A 99 -4.04 1.31 -7.51
N ARG A 100 -3.97 0.38 -6.55
CA ARG A 100 -2.95 -0.68 -6.55
C ARG A 100 -3.03 -1.55 -7.81
N LEU A 101 -4.24 -1.88 -8.27
CA LEU A 101 -4.44 -2.64 -9.51
C LEU A 101 -3.92 -1.89 -10.75
N GLY A 102 -4.13 -0.57 -10.84
CA GLY A 102 -3.58 0.24 -11.92
C GLY A 102 -2.06 0.24 -11.94
N ARG A 103 -1.42 0.29 -10.77
CA ARG A 103 0.05 0.20 -10.69
C ARG A 103 0.59 -1.14 -11.16
N GLN A 104 -0.13 -2.23 -10.94
CA GLN A 104 0.27 -3.54 -11.46
C GLN A 104 0.01 -3.67 -12.97
N GLU A 105 -1.22 -3.40 -13.40
CA GLU A 105 -1.68 -3.73 -14.76
C GLU A 105 -1.37 -2.61 -15.77
N LEU A 106 -1.36 -1.34 -15.37
CA LEU A 106 -1.03 -0.22 -16.24
C LEU A 106 0.44 0.18 -16.14
N ASP A 107 0.97 0.29 -14.92
CA ASP A 107 2.34 0.73 -14.71
C ASP A 107 3.36 -0.42 -14.72
N GLY A 108 2.93 -1.68 -14.79
CA GLY A 108 3.81 -2.84 -14.85
C GLY A 108 4.64 -3.07 -13.59
N VAL A 109 4.18 -2.57 -12.43
CA VAL A 109 4.92 -2.71 -11.17
C VAL A 109 4.66 -4.08 -10.55
N LEU A 110 5.72 -4.81 -10.19
CA LEU A 110 5.59 -6.02 -9.39
C LEU A 110 5.19 -5.65 -7.96
N LEU A 111 3.92 -5.90 -7.65
CA LEU A 111 3.35 -5.68 -6.34
C LEU A 111 3.26 -7.01 -5.58
N GLU A 112 3.77 -7.03 -4.35
CA GLU A 112 3.76 -8.21 -3.50
C GLU A 112 2.72 -8.03 -2.39
N ASP A 113 1.81 -9.00 -2.27
CA ASP A 113 1.02 -9.24 -1.07
C ASP A 113 1.81 -10.25 -0.22
N ALA A 114 2.13 -9.88 1.01
CA ALA A 114 2.82 -10.77 1.93
C ALA A 114 1.90 -11.94 2.32
N GLU A 115 2.48 -13.12 2.51
CA GLU A 115 1.70 -14.29 2.95
C GLU A 115 1.17 -14.03 4.37
N GLY A 116 -0.15 -14.12 4.57
CA GLY A 116 -0.77 -13.76 5.84
C GLY A 116 -0.81 -12.25 6.13
N ALA A 117 -0.80 -11.41 5.08
CA ALA A 117 -1.03 -9.98 5.22
C ALA A 117 -2.39 -9.69 5.89
N LEU A 118 -2.40 -8.73 6.81
CA LEU A 118 -3.60 -8.24 7.50
C LEU A 118 -4.60 -7.60 6.53
N TRP A 119 -4.11 -7.07 5.41
CA TRP A 119 -4.91 -6.53 4.32
C TRP A 119 -4.53 -7.19 3.01
N THR A 120 -5.54 -7.49 2.17
CA THR A 120 -5.34 -8.07 0.85
C THR A 120 -5.74 -7.09 -0.22
N THR A 121 -5.10 -7.17 -1.40
CA THR A 121 -5.46 -6.32 -2.54
C THR A 121 -6.95 -6.43 -2.86
N ARG A 122 -7.52 -7.64 -2.83
CA ARG A 122 -8.96 -7.87 -3.08
C ARG A 122 -9.86 -7.14 -2.07
N ALA A 123 -9.52 -7.14 -0.79
CA ALA A 123 -10.32 -6.48 0.24
C ALA A 123 -10.27 -4.95 0.10
N LEU A 124 -9.10 -4.39 -0.23
CA LEU A 124 -8.94 -2.95 -0.44
C LEU A 124 -9.67 -2.46 -1.68
N GLU A 125 -9.65 -3.23 -2.78
CA GLU A 125 -10.43 -2.91 -3.98
C GLU A 125 -11.95 -2.98 -3.70
N ALA A 126 -12.41 -3.96 -2.92
CA ALA A 126 -13.81 -4.05 -2.52
C ALA A 126 -14.26 -2.90 -1.60
N ALA A 127 -13.33 -2.27 -0.89
CA ALA A 127 -13.55 -1.15 0.00
C ALA A 127 -13.49 0.22 -0.70
N ARG A 128 -13.30 0.27 -2.02
CA ARG A 128 -13.06 1.51 -2.77
C ARG A 128 -14.34 2.34 -2.92
N LEU A 129 -14.20 3.65 -2.77
CA LEU A 129 -15.22 4.67 -3.04
C LEU A 129 -14.66 5.73 -3.99
N ASP A 130 -15.49 6.19 -4.92
CA ASP A 130 -15.10 7.30 -5.81
C ASP A 130 -15.28 8.66 -5.14
N VAL A 131 -16.30 8.82 -4.29
CA VAL A 131 -16.59 10.06 -3.56
C VAL A 131 -16.92 9.72 -2.12
N ALA A 132 -16.35 10.48 -1.17
CA ALA A 132 -16.67 10.33 0.24
C ALA A 132 -18.10 10.85 0.53
N PRO A 133 -18.91 10.13 1.32
CA PRO A 133 -20.15 10.68 1.87
C PRO A 133 -19.85 11.82 2.85
N PRO A 134 -20.86 12.57 3.31
CA PRO A 134 -20.68 13.54 4.40
C PRO A 134 -20.04 12.88 5.63
N LEU A 135 -19.00 13.52 6.16
CA LEU A 135 -18.19 13.02 7.28
C LEU A 135 -18.49 13.88 8.51
N ASP A 136 -18.61 13.24 9.68
CA ASP A 136 -18.85 13.96 10.93
C ASP A 136 -17.55 14.53 11.50
N ARG A 137 -16.44 13.82 11.27
CA ARG A 137 -15.12 14.14 11.81
C ARG A 137 -14.03 13.79 10.83
N VAL A 138 -12.95 14.56 10.82
CA VAL A 138 -11.77 14.34 9.97
C VAL A 138 -10.52 14.56 10.80
N VAL A 139 -9.54 13.68 10.69
CA VAL A 139 -8.23 13.84 11.34
C VAL A 139 -7.09 13.63 10.35
N VAL A 140 -5.99 14.31 10.61
CA VAL A 140 -4.70 14.06 9.95
C VAL A 140 -3.82 13.32 10.95
N ALA A 141 -3.35 12.12 10.61
CA ALA A 141 -2.38 11.41 11.42
C ALA A 141 -0.99 11.48 10.79
N VAL A 142 0.02 11.64 11.65
CA VAL A 142 1.42 11.78 11.25
C VAL A 142 2.28 10.75 11.99
N ASP A 143 3.08 10.00 11.23
CA ASP A 143 4.17 9.16 11.72
C ASP A 143 5.50 9.75 11.25
N PRO A 144 6.13 10.63 12.07
CA PRO A 144 7.33 11.34 11.68
C PRO A 144 8.59 10.46 11.79
N PRO A 145 9.61 10.73 10.97
CA PRO A 145 10.86 9.98 11.00
C PRO A 145 11.65 10.20 12.31
N VAL A 146 12.32 9.16 12.79
CA VAL A 146 13.03 9.13 14.08
C VAL A 146 14.31 9.97 14.07
N THR A 147 14.97 10.15 12.92
CA THR A 147 16.19 10.96 12.83
C THR A 147 16.08 12.02 11.75
N GLY A 148 16.41 13.28 12.08
CA GLY A 148 16.43 14.39 11.12
C GLY A 148 17.54 14.30 10.05
N LYS A 149 18.05 13.10 9.76
CA LYS A 149 19.06 12.88 8.71
C LYS A 149 18.33 12.66 7.39
N ALA A 150 18.64 13.49 6.40
CA ALA A 150 18.04 13.50 5.06
C ALA A 150 18.23 12.19 4.25
N ALA A 151 18.88 11.18 4.81
CA ALA A 151 19.11 9.90 4.16
C ALA A 151 18.03 8.90 4.59
N SER A 152 16.97 8.82 3.79
CA SER A 152 16.07 7.67 3.65
C SER A 152 14.80 7.58 4.51
N ASP A 153 14.53 8.47 5.46
CA ASP A 153 13.32 8.32 6.27
C ASP A 153 12.09 9.00 5.60
N GLN A 154 10.98 8.26 5.57
CA GLN A 154 9.69 8.70 5.05
C GLN A 154 8.84 9.21 6.22
N CYS A 155 8.04 10.26 6.00
CA CYS A 155 7.06 10.73 6.97
C CYS A 155 5.67 10.30 6.52
N GLY A 156 5.04 9.40 7.27
CA GLY A 156 3.67 8.99 7.02
C GLY A 156 2.69 10.10 7.38
N ILE A 157 1.84 10.53 6.45
CA ILE A 157 0.78 11.51 6.68
C ILE A 157 -0.47 10.98 6.00
N VAL A 158 -1.49 10.65 6.78
CA VAL A 158 -2.74 10.08 6.26
C VAL A 158 -3.93 10.85 6.81
N VAL A 159 -4.85 11.21 5.92
CA VAL A 159 -6.10 11.88 6.26
C VAL A 159 -7.24 10.86 6.25
N VAL A 160 -7.98 10.80 7.35
CA VAL A 160 -9.13 9.89 7.49
C VAL A 160 -10.31 10.69 8.02
N GLY A 161 -11.48 10.47 7.44
CA GLY A 161 -12.73 10.92 8.03
C GLY A 161 -13.59 9.77 8.53
N ALA A 162 -14.51 10.09 9.43
CA ALA A 162 -15.43 9.12 10.00
C ALA A 162 -16.87 9.64 10.03
N ILE A 163 -17.79 8.70 9.84
CA ILE A 163 -19.21 8.82 10.08
C ILE A 163 -19.46 8.15 11.42
N THR A 164 -19.74 8.96 12.43
CA THR A 164 -19.89 8.59 13.84
C THR A 164 -21.31 8.86 14.38
N ALA A 165 -22.25 9.23 13.52
CA ALA A 165 -23.67 9.23 13.85
C ALA A 165 -24.16 7.81 14.20
N GLY A 166 -24.93 7.71 15.29
CA GLY A 166 -25.50 6.44 15.74
C GLY A 166 -24.57 5.63 16.64
N PRO A 167 -24.88 4.35 16.89
CA PRO A 167 -24.14 3.53 17.82
C PRO A 167 -22.81 3.06 17.21
N PRO A 168 -21.75 2.81 18.02
CA PRO A 168 -20.40 2.57 17.51
C PRO A 168 -20.23 1.37 16.58
N GLN A 169 -21.14 0.40 16.55
CA GLN A 169 -21.12 -0.71 15.59
C GLN A 169 -21.42 -0.28 14.15
N ASP A 170 -22.14 0.83 13.96
CA ASP A 170 -22.57 1.32 12.64
C ASP A 170 -21.61 2.36 12.07
N TRP A 171 -20.68 2.87 12.88
CA TRP A 171 -19.72 3.87 12.42
C TRP A 171 -18.89 3.32 11.26
N ARG A 172 -18.53 4.22 10.35
CA ARG A 172 -17.69 3.95 9.19
C ARG A 172 -16.59 4.99 9.06
N ALA A 173 -15.48 4.63 8.44
CA ALA A 173 -14.38 5.54 8.13
C ALA A 173 -14.04 5.52 6.64
N VAL A 174 -13.52 6.64 6.14
CA VAL A 174 -13.04 6.78 4.77
C VAL A 174 -11.62 7.35 4.82
N VAL A 175 -10.66 6.64 4.24
CA VAL A 175 -9.30 7.14 4.01
C VAL A 175 -9.36 8.07 2.81
N LEU A 176 -9.04 9.34 3.05
CA LEU A 176 -9.25 10.42 2.08
C LEU A 176 -7.98 10.71 1.27
N GLU A 177 -6.82 10.75 1.92
CA GLU A 177 -5.56 11.15 1.30
C GLU A 177 -4.34 10.49 1.97
N ASP A 178 -3.37 10.08 1.15
CA ASP A 178 -1.98 9.80 1.55
C ASP A 178 -1.13 11.04 1.18
N ALA A 179 -0.92 11.93 2.15
CA ALA A 179 -0.16 13.18 2.00
C ALA A 179 1.32 13.02 2.40
N SER A 180 1.77 11.77 2.54
CA SER A 180 3.08 11.44 3.07
C SER A 180 4.23 11.91 2.18
N VAL A 181 5.30 12.38 2.81
CA VAL A 181 6.48 12.96 2.13
C VAL A 181 7.73 12.12 2.34
N ALA A 182 8.62 12.05 1.35
CA ALA A 182 9.87 11.32 1.41
C ALA A 182 11.05 12.27 1.66
N ALA A 183 12.03 11.84 2.47
CA ALA A 183 13.28 12.57 2.73
C ALA A 183 13.06 14.04 3.17
N ALA A 184 12.00 14.29 3.94
CA ALA A 184 11.59 15.62 4.36
C ALA A 184 12.26 16.02 5.67
N SER A 185 12.69 17.29 5.76
CA SER A 185 13.09 17.89 7.04
C SER A 185 11.88 18.01 8.00
N PRO A 186 12.10 18.20 9.31
CA PRO A 186 11.03 18.46 10.26
C PRO A 186 10.03 19.54 9.84
N ASP A 187 10.54 20.67 9.34
CA ASP A 187 9.71 21.77 8.83
C ASP A 187 8.88 21.34 7.60
N ALA A 188 9.49 20.60 6.66
CA ALA A 188 8.82 20.21 5.42
C ALA A 188 7.64 19.26 5.65
N TRP A 189 7.81 18.22 6.49
CA TRP A 189 6.68 17.32 6.77
C TRP A 189 5.62 17.98 7.66
N ALA A 190 6.01 18.86 8.58
CA ALA A 190 5.04 19.57 9.42
C ALA A 190 4.17 20.52 8.59
N ARG A 191 4.76 21.24 7.62
CA ARG A 191 4.00 22.04 6.65
C ARG A 191 3.05 21.18 5.80
N ALA A 192 3.49 20.01 5.37
CA ALA A 192 2.64 19.09 4.60
C ALA A 192 1.43 18.61 5.43
N ALA A 193 1.65 18.30 6.72
CA ALA A 193 0.58 17.87 7.61
C ALA A 193 -0.42 19.01 7.93
N ILE A 194 0.07 20.24 8.14
CA ILE A 194 -0.80 21.41 8.34
C ILE A 194 -1.58 21.74 7.07
N ALA A 195 -0.92 21.69 5.90
CA ALA A 195 -1.61 21.91 4.62
C ALA A 195 -2.70 20.85 4.36
N ALA A 196 -2.48 19.59 4.77
CA ALA A 196 -3.51 18.55 4.73
C ALA A 196 -4.65 18.85 5.72
N LEU A 197 -4.35 19.34 6.92
CA LEU A 197 -5.34 19.72 7.93
C LEU A 197 -6.25 20.84 7.41
N GLU A 198 -5.67 21.90 6.85
CA GLU A 198 -6.40 23.03 6.27
C GLU A 198 -7.24 22.62 5.07
N ARG A 199 -6.65 21.87 4.12
CA ARG A 199 -7.33 21.45 2.88
C ARG A 199 -8.56 20.58 3.15
N HIS A 200 -8.53 19.76 4.20
CA HIS A 200 -9.63 18.86 4.55
C HIS A 200 -10.51 19.39 5.68
N GLY A 201 -10.21 20.57 6.24
CA GLY A 201 -10.92 21.10 7.41
C GLY A 201 -10.88 20.14 8.59
N ALA A 202 -9.74 19.47 8.82
CA ALA A 202 -9.64 18.42 9.81
C ALA A 202 -9.73 18.97 11.24
N ASP A 203 -10.41 18.23 12.12
CA ASP A 203 -10.66 18.61 13.51
C ASP A 203 -9.38 18.69 14.34
N ARG A 204 -8.39 17.86 13.98
CA ARG A 204 -7.10 17.76 14.68
C ARG A 204 -6.03 17.01 13.92
N LEU A 205 -4.79 17.24 14.33
CA LEU A 205 -3.61 16.48 13.97
C LEU A 205 -3.23 15.52 15.09
N VAL A 206 -3.06 14.24 14.76
CA VAL A 206 -2.65 13.16 15.68
C VAL A 206 -1.24 12.73 15.32
N ALA A 207 -0.30 12.71 16.27
CA ALA A 207 1.07 12.27 15.98
C ALA A 207 1.67 11.40 17.08
N GLU A 208 2.44 10.39 16.69
CA GLU A 208 3.18 9.57 17.64
C GLU A 208 4.36 10.35 18.23
N VAL A 209 4.45 10.38 19.57
CA VAL A 209 5.47 11.17 20.30
C VAL A 209 6.55 10.31 20.97
N ASN A 210 6.59 9.02 20.70
CA ASN A 210 7.52 8.10 21.36
C ASN A 210 9.00 8.34 21.04
N GLN A 211 9.30 8.99 19.91
CA GLN A 211 10.65 9.10 19.35
C GLN A 211 11.08 10.57 19.15
N GLY A 212 11.03 11.36 20.23
CA GLY A 212 11.36 12.79 20.19
C GLY A 212 10.17 13.71 20.42
N GLY A 213 9.20 13.29 21.26
CA GLY A 213 7.87 13.88 21.40
C GLY A 213 7.77 15.40 21.48
N ASP A 214 8.59 16.05 22.31
CA ASP A 214 8.57 17.51 22.46
C ASP A 214 8.97 18.22 21.15
N LEU A 215 9.79 17.58 20.32
CA LEU A 215 10.20 18.11 19.01
C LEU A 215 9.05 18.08 18.00
N VAL A 216 8.24 17.03 17.98
CA VAL A 216 7.12 16.90 17.01
C VAL A 216 6.08 17.98 17.26
N GLU A 217 5.63 18.12 18.51
CA GLU A 217 4.65 19.15 18.86
C GLU A 217 5.20 20.56 18.67
N SER A 218 6.45 20.81 19.10
CA SER A 218 7.05 22.14 18.96
C SER A 218 7.23 22.56 17.50
N VAL A 219 7.64 21.66 16.61
CA VAL A 219 7.82 21.97 15.18
C VAL A 219 6.47 22.31 14.54
N ILE A 220 5.41 21.55 14.82
CA ILE A 220 4.08 21.86 14.28
C ILE A 220 3.58 23.19 14.84
N ARG A 221 3.70 23.41 16.17
CA ARG A 221 3.26 24.67 16.81
C ARG A 221 4.09 25.89 16.44
N GLN A 222 5.33 25.71 16.00
CA GLN A 222 6.15 26.80 15.46
C GLN A 222 5.60 27.31 14.11
N ILE A 223 4.99 26.43 13.33
CA ILE A 223 4.37 26.79 12.04
C ILE A 223 2.95 27.30 12.27
N ASP A 224 2.15 26.58 13.05
CA ASP A 224 0.80 27.00 13.45
C ASP A 224 0.58 26.78 14.98
N PRO A 225 0.65 27.84 15.79
CA PRO A 225 0.47 27.74 17.24
C PRO A 225 -0.93 27.25 17.67
N LEU A 226 -1.94 27.45 16.83
CA LEU A 226 -3.35 27.18 17.15
C LEU A 226 -3.82 25.80 16.70
N VAL A 227 -2.95 25.02 16.04
CA VAL A 227 -3.28 23.68 15.58
C VAL A 227 -3.84 22.81 16.72
N PRO A 228 -5.02 22.19 16.53
CA PRO A 228 -5.53 21.20 17.47
C PRO A 228 -4.67 19.94 17.39
N PHE A 229 -3.70 19.81 18.28
CA PHE A 229 -2.74 18.71 18.30
C PHE A 229 -3.08 17.66 19.37
N ARG A 230 -2.97 16.38 19.01
CA ARG A 230 -3.06 15.26 19.95
C ARG A 230 -1.82 14.37 19.85
N ALA A 231 -1.02 14.39 20.91
CA ALA A 231 0.07 13.43 21.10
C ALA A 231 -0.46 12.03 21.43
N VAL A 232 0.00 11.01 20.70
CA VAL A 232 -0.27 9.60 21.00
C VAL A 232 1.03 8.84 21.27
N ARG A 233 0.96 7.83 22.15
CA ARG A 233 2.10 6.99 22.51
C ARG A 233 1.77 5.54 22.23
N ALA A 234 2.55 4.87 21.40
CA ALA A 234 2.47 3.43 21.23
C ALA A 234 2.90 2.74 22.53
N SER A 235 1.98 1.96 23.12
CA SER A 235 2.25 1.04 24.24
C SER A 235 2.38 -0.41 23.77
N ARG A 236 2.07 -0.68 22.50
CA ARG A 236 2.07 -2.01 21.86
C ARG A 236 2.83 -1.93 20.55
N GLY A 237 3.37 -3.09 20.13
CA GLY A 237 4.05 -3.21 18.84
C GLY A 237 3.13 -2.91 17.64
N LYS A 238 3.73 -2.62 16.48
CA LYS A 238 3.03 -2.19 15.26
C LYS A 238 1.90 -3.15 14.85
N VAL A 239 2.17 -4.45 14.83
CA VAL A 239 1.19 -5.49 14.47
C VAL A 239 -0.01 -5.49 15.42
N ALA A 240 0.21 -5.49 16.73
CA ALA A 240 -0.86 -5.50 17.73
C ALA A 240 -1.71 -4.22 17.73
N ARG A 241 -1.16 -3.10 17.22
CA ARG A 241 -1.94 -1.87 16.95
C ARG A 241 -2.71 -1.94 15.64
N ALA A 242 -2.17 -2.61 14.63
CA ALA A 242 -2.79 -2.80 13.32
C ALA A 242 -3.97 -3.78 13.33
N GLU A 243 -3.92 -4.84 14.14
CA GLU A 243 -4.95 -5.90 14.20
C GLU A 243 -6.38 -5.37 14.42
N PRO A 244 -6.67 -4.49 15.41
CA PRO A 244 -8.02 -3.94 15.57
C PRO A 244 -8.48 -3.12 14.37
N VAL A 245 -7.55 -2.48 13.67
CA VAL A 245 -7.85 -1.70 12.46
C VAL A 245 -8.15 -2.64 11.29
N ALA A 246 -7.38 -3.71 11.12
CA ALA A 246 -7.66 -4.74 10.11
C ALA A 246 -9.06 -5.35 10.29
N ALA A 247 -9.48 -5.59 11.54
CA ALA A 247 -10.83 -6.06 11.84
C ALA A 247 -11.94 -5.08 11.38
N LEU A 248 -11.70 -3.76 11.37
CA LEU A 248 -12.65 -2.80 10.81
C LEU A 248 -12.79 -2.95 9.29
N TYR A 249 -11.72 -3.29 8.57
CA TYR A 249 -11.78 -3.57 7.13
C TYR A 249 -12.53 -4.88 6.86
N GLU A 250 -12.27 -5.93 7.64
CA GLU A 250 -13.00 -7.21 7.53
C GLU A 250 -14.51 -7.03 7.75
N GLN A 251 -14.90 -6.10 8.62
CA GLN A 251 -16.31 -5.74 8.87
C GLN A 251 -16.90 -4.83 7.78
N GLY A 252 -16.13 -4.42 6.76
CA GLY A 252 -16.59 -3.51 5.71
C GLY A 252 -16.83 -2.07 6.20
N ARG A 253 -16.15 -1.66 7.28
CA ARG A 253 -16.37 -0.37 7.96
C ARG A 253 -15.34 0.69 7.59
N VAL A 254 -14.34 0.35 6.79
CA VAL A 254 -13.36 1.31 6.28
C VAL A 254 -13.37 1.25 4.77
N SER A 255 -13.38 2.43 4.16
CA SER A 255 -13.35 2.60 2.71
C SER A 255 -12.21 3.50 2.27
N HIS A 256 -11.81 3.39 1.01
CA HIS A 256 -10.66 4.11 0.44
C HIS A 256 -11.09 4.97 -0.74
N LEU A 257 -10.67 6.24 -0.76
CA LEU A 257 -10.64 7.01 -1.99
C LEU A 257 -9.47 6.57 -2.91
N ARG A 258 -9.42 7.13 -4.11
CA ARG A 258 -8.32 6.91 -5.06
C ARG A 258 -7.08 7.71 -4.65
N GLY A 259 -5.91 7.30 -5.15
CA GLY A 259 -4.63 7.96 -4.86
C GLY A 259 -3.87 7.36 -3.67
N LEU A 260 -4.39 6.29 -3.08
CA LEU A 260 -3.83 5.65 -1.88
C LEU A 260 -2.88 4.48 -2.18
N GLY A 261 -2.47 4.29 -3.44
CA GLY A 261 -1.73 3.10 -3.87
C GLY A 261 -0.43 2.85 -3.09
N ALA A 262 0.32 3.88 -2.68
CA ALA A 262 1.54 3.70 -1.89
C ALA A 262 1.25 3.26 -0.44
N LEU A 263 0.15 3.75 0.15
CA LEU A 263 -0.37 3.28 1.44
C LEU A 263 -0.85 1.83 1.33
N GLU A 264 -1.68 1.52 0.32
CA GLU A 264 -2.21 0.17 0.07
C GLU A 264 -1.07 -0.86 -0.12
N ASP A 265 0.03 -0.46 -0.78
CA ASP A 265 1.23 -1.29 -0.91
C ASP A 265 1.87 -1.66 0.44
N GLN A 266 1.94 -0.70 1.39
CA GLN A 266 2.48 -0.99 2.72
C GLN A 266 1.49 -1.84 3.52
N MET A 267 0.19 -1.61 3.38
CA MET A 267 -0.85 -2.41 4.05
C MET A 267 -0.75 -3.89 3.65
N CYS A 268 -0.60 -4.19 2.36
CA CYS A 268 -0.45 -5.56 1.85
C CYS A 268 0.87 -6.24 2.24
N LYS A 269 1.80 -5.52 2.88
CA LYS A 269 3.06 -6.06 3.42
C LYS A 269 3.05 -6.18 4.94
N MET A 270 2.01 -5.70 5.63
CA MET A 270 1.86 -5.88 7.06
C MET A 270 1.22 -7.23 7.35
N THR A 271 1.93 -8.13 8.03
CA THR A 271 1.45 -9.47 8.42
C THR A 271 1.33 -9.58 9.94
N ALA A 272 0.70 -10.66 10.42
CA ALA A 272 0.67 -10.99 11.84
C ALA A 272 2.08 -11.23 12.45
N ARG A 273 3.11 -11.45 11.61
CA ARG A 273 4.51 -11.64 12.06
C ARG A 273 5.34 -10.36 12.01
N GLY A 274 4.85 -9.31 11.36
CA GLY A 274 5.57 -8.06 11.19
C GLY A 274 5.39 -7.45 9.80
N TYR A 275 6.17 -6.42 9.51
CA TYR A 275 6.17 -5.79 8.19
C TYR A 275 7.21 -6.45 7.27
N GLU A 276 6.78 -6.93 6.11
CA GLU A 276 7.63 -7.55 5.08
C GLU A 276 8.04 -6.52 4.02
N GLY A 277 9.09 -5.76 4.33
CA GLY A 277 9.61 -4.75 3.42
C GLY A 277 10.89 -4.11 3.95
N ARG A 278 11.57 -3.34 3.10
CA ARG A 278 12.64 -2.45 3.56
C ARG A 278 12.01 -1.24 4.27
N GLY A 279 12.65 -0.81 5.36
CA GLY A 279 12.21 0.36 6.13
C GLY A 279 11.04 0.05 7.07
N SER A 280 10.32 1.10 7.43
CA SER A 280 9.20 1.08 8.36
C SER A 280 7.88 1.31 7.61
N PRO A 281 6.75 0.76 8.08
CA PRO A 281 5.44 0.95 7.46
C PRO A 281 4.80 2.29 7.85
N ASP A 282 5.50 3.40 7.60
CA ASP A 282 5.17 4.72 8.18
C ASP A 282 3.76 5.21 7.77
N ARG A 283 3.30 4.87 6.55
CA ARG A 283 1.93 5.21 6.10
C ARG A 283 0.89 4.41 6.86
N VAL A 284 1.16 3.12 7.08
CA VAL A 284 0.25 2.23 7.81
C VAL A 284 0.20 2.64 9.28
N ASP A 285 1.33 3.03 9.87
CA ASP A 285 1.37 3.53 11.25
C ASP A 285 0.52 4.81 11.38
N ALA A 286 0.65 5.78 10.47
CA ALA A 286 -0.21 6.96 10.42
C ALA A 286 -1.70 6.58 10.24
N LEU A 287 -2.02 5.70 9.28
CA LEU A 287 -3.39 5.20 9.06
C LEU A 287 -3.97 4.56 10.33
N VAL A 288 -3.19 3.70 11.00
CA VAL A 288 -3.60 3.01 12.22
C VAL A 288 -3.91 4.02 13.32
N TRP A 289 -3.10 5.07 13.47
CA TRP A 289 -3.37 6.13 14.43
C TRP A 289 -4.63 6.91 14.11
N ALA A 290 -4.85 7.27 12.84
CA ALA A 290 -6.06 7.97 12.41
C ALA A 290 -7.33 7.17 12.72
N LEU A 291 -7.35 5.89 12.32
CA LEU A 291 -8.50 5.01 12.56
C LEU A 291 -8.69 4.68 14.03
N THR A 292 -7.60 4.60 14.80
CA THR A 292 -7.68 4.39 16.26
C THR A 292 -8.31 5.59 16.97
N ASP A 293 -7.87 6.81 16.64
CA ASP A 293 -8.39 8.06 17.22
C ASP A 293 -9.87 8.30 16.86
N LEU A 294 -10.26 7.98 15.62
CA LEU A 294 -11.63 8.21 15.13
C LEU A 294 -12.62 7.12 15.56
N MET A 295 -12.22 5.85 15.49
CA MET A 295 -13.16 4.73 15.55
C MET A 295 -13.02 3.89 16.82
N ILE A 296 -11.79 3.65 17.28
CA ILE A 296 -11.54 2.64 18.33
C ILE A 296 -11.62 3.27 19.72
N GLU A 297 -10.85 4.32 19.99
CA GLU A 297 -10.84 4.96 21.31
C GLU A 297 -12.20 5.57 21.67
N PRO A 298 -12.91 6.29 20.77
CA PRO A 298 -14.23 6.82 21.09
C PRO A 298 -15.29 5.72 21.30
N ALA A 299 -15.18 4.58 20.61
CA ALA A 299 -16.06 3.44 20.86
C ALA A 299 -15.81 2.77 22.23
N GLN A 300 -14.57 2.78 22.71
CA GLN A 300 -14.24 2.26 24.04
C GLN A 300 -14.78 3.14 25.17
N SER A 301 -14.75 4.46 25.02
CA SER A 301 -15.35 5.38 26.00
C SER A 301 -16.87 5.26 26.03
N TRP A 302 -17.50 4.95 24.90
CA TRP A 302 -18.94 4.64 24.84
C TRP A 302 -19.32 3.40 25.67
N ARG A 303 -18.44 2.40 25.75
CA ARG A 303 -18.62 1.20 26.60
C ARG A 303 -18.40 1.47 28.10
N ARG A 304 -17.83 2.62 28.46
CA ARG A 304 -17.52 3.01 29.85
C ARG A 304 -17.94 4.47 30.07
N PRO A 305 -19.25 4.77 30.12
CA PRO A 305 -19.71 6.13 30.39
C PRO A 305 -19.12 6.61 31.73
N GLN A 306 -18.24 7.61 31.67
CA GLN A 306 -17.74 8.28 32.86
C GLN A 306 -18.66 9.46 33.16
N VAL A 307 -19.19 9.52 34.37
CA VAL A 307 -19.90 10.70 34.87
C VAL A 307 -18.88 11.81 35.03
N ARG A 308 -18.97 12.88 34.21
CA ARG A 308 -18.25 14.12 34.48
C ARG A 308 -18.82 14.70 35.78
N MET A 309 -18.03 14.71 36.86
CA MET A 309 -18.34 15.56 38.00
C MET A 309 -17.98 17.00 37.59
N LEU A 310 -18.99 17.88 37.64
CA LEU A 310 -18.88 19.32 37.45
C LEU A 310 -18.20 19.98 38.65
#